data_AF-A0A1A2YY56-F1
#
_entry.id   AF-A0A1A2YY56-F1
#
_cell.length_a   1.000
_cell.length_b   1.000
_cell.length_c   1.000
_cell.angle_alpha   90.00
_cell.angle_beta   90.00
_cell.angle_gamma   90.00
#
_symmetry.space_group_name_H-M   'P 1'
#
loop_
_entity.id
_entity.type
_entity.pdbx_description
1 polymer ?
#
loop_
_entity_poly.entity_id
_entity_poly.type
_entity_poly.pdbx_seq_one_letter_code
_entity_poly.pdbx_strand_id
1 'polypeptide(L)'
;MEANDPEQRIAELERQLAEQQGATEPRRFVATSPRMQTWLYVCIYAAWAALAAVFAVMFAVRSAFAIGWVVIGVIAIGLALFGVVGVRRWGWNKRIPIYLTSDALTVKDRTGEAFSFKDAKLGLFTVGQSITLSGTALHLQSGPHRFVLGGRDHRLSTATPLRAPLANTVDGWLPAADFDEVLNMVARRSGLDVRGPAPGEPLRCLLYPSEPMGPRVIGRKPPAPRPPLLLEVGKDAVRVFDPNTNALIASASQAQVTATPANYRQVDDTSTRNVPLLVVSIPDLQTLTIRCRGRWRGQVPKQKTGPDFRVTDADSRALVEEFGLTANLDG
;
A
#
# COMPACT_ATOMS: atom_id res chain seq x y z
N MET A 1 -0.04 0.48 -69.46
CA MET A 1 -0.31 -0.27 -68.22
C MET A 1 1.04 -0.51 -67.57
N GLU A 2 1.53 0.46 -66.81
CA GLU A 2 2.75 0.29 -66.02
C GLU A 2 2.45 -0.75 -64.94
N ALA A 3 3.18 -1.86 -64.98
CA ALA A 3 3.13 -2.85 -63.93
C ALA A 3 3.67 -2.19 -62.66
N ASN A 4 2.79 -1.91 -61.70
CA ASN A 4 3.15 -1.39 -60.40
C ASN A 4 4.29 -2.23 -59.82
N ASP A 5 5.41 -1.56 -59.57
CA ASP A 5 6.60 -2.13 -58.97
C ASP A 5 6.22 -2.78 -57.62
N PRO A 6 6.41 -4.10 -57.46
CA PRO A 6 6.07 -4.80 -56.22
C PRO A 6 6.79 -4.21 -55.00
N GLU A 7 7.96 -3.58 -55.18
CA GLU A 7 8.71 -2.96 -54.07
C GLU A 7 7.99 -1.71 -53.54
N GLN A 8 7.40 -0.89 -54.41
CA GLN A 8 6.62 0.28 -53.98
C GLN A 8 5.38 -0.12 -53.18
N ARG A 9 4.76 -1.25 -53.54
CA ARG A 9 3.58 -1.76 -52.82
C ARG A 9 3.93 -2.30 -51.44
N ILE A 10 5.11 -2.90 -51.28
CA ILE A 10 5.61 -3.35 -49.97
C ILE A 10 5.95 -2.14 -49.09
N ALA A 11 6.66 -1.15 -49.62
CA ALA A 11 6.99 0.08 -48.88
C ALA A 11 5.74 0.86 -48.44
N GLU A 12 4.72 0.95 -49.31
CA GLU A 12 3.44 1.57 -48.99
C GLU A 12 2.67 0.77 -47.92
N LEU A 13 2.69 -0.56 -47.98
CA LEU A 13 2.07 -1.41 -46.96
C LEU A 13 2.82 -1.34 -45.62
N GLU A 14 4.15 -1.25 -45.61
CA GLU A 14 4.93 -1.06 -44.39
C GLU A 14 4.68 0.32 -43.77
N ARG A 15 4.54 1.35 -44.61
CA ARG A 15 4.17 2.69 -44.17
C ARG A 15 2.75 2.73 -43.62
N GLN A 16 1.78 2.12 -44.31
CA GLN A 16 0.40 2.02 -43.83
C GLN A 16 0.30 1.13 -42.59
N LEU A 17 1.13 0.09 -42.46
CA LEU A 17 1.22 -0.70 -41.24
C LEU A 17 1.82 0.12 -40.11
N ALA A 18 2.85 0.94 -40.36
CA ALA A 18 3.43 1.84 -39.36
C ALA A 18 2.47 2.99 -38.98
N GLU A 19 1.64 3.47 -39.90
CA GLU A 19 0.60 4.49 -39.69
C GLU A 19 -0.69 3.91 -39.07
N GLN A 20 -1.05 2.65 -39.35
CA GLN A 20 -2.15 1.92 -38.68
C GLN A 20 -1.75 1.37 -37.32
N GLN A 21 -0.50 0.93 -37.18
CA GLN A 21 0.17 0.78 -35.89
C GLN A 21 0.47 2.14 -35.27
N GLY A 22 0.13 3.23 -35.98
CA GLY A 22 0.20 4.64 -35.62
C GLY A 22 0.34 4.76 -34.14
N ALA A 23 1.60 4.80 -33.75
CA ALA A 23 2.05 4.53 -32.40
C ALA A 23 1.23 5.42 -31.50
N THR A 24 0.24 4.83 -30.83
CA THR A 24 -0.46 5.53 -29.76
C THR A 24 0.66 5.87 -28.81
N GLU A 25 1.05 7.16 -28.76
CA GLU A 25 2.24 7.58 -28.05
C GLU A 25 2.22 6.92 -26.67
N PRO A 26 3.30 6.22 -26.30
CA PRO A 26 3.31 5.42 -25.08
C PRO A 26 2.93 6.32 -23.91
N ARG A 27 1.82 5.99 -23.25
CA ARG A 27 1.32 6.80 -22.14
C ARG A 27 2.31 6.70 -21.00
N ARG A 28 2.76 7.85 -20.51
CA ARG A 28 3.77 7.94 -19.49
C ARG A 28 3.13 8.22 -18.14
N PHE A 29 3.41 7.36 -17.17
CA PHE A 29 3.07 7.59 -15.77
C PHE A 29 4.34 7.63 -14.91
N VAL A 30 4.22 8.14 -13.69
CA VAL A 30 5.35 8.25 -12.77
C VAL A 30 5.00 7.56 -11.48
N ALA A 31 5.42 6.29 -11.37
CA ALA A 31 5.26 5.52 -10.15
C ALA A 31 6.24 6.02 -9.07
N THR A 32 5.83 5.94 -7.82
CA THR A 32 6.66 6.28 -6.66
C THR A 32 7.11 5.01 -5.96
N SER A 33 8.40 4.88 -5.66
CA SER A 33 8.97 3.68 -5.04
C SER A 33 9.39 3.90 -3.58
N PRO A 34 9.18 2.92 -2.67
CA PRO A 34 9.57 3.02 -1.25
C PRO A 34 11.06 2.74 -1.00
N ARG A 35 11.88 2.55 -2.04
CA ARG A 35 13.22 1.94 -1.99
C ARG A 35 14.24 2.63 -1.06
N MET A 36 13.91 3.81 -0.54
CA MET A 36 14.77 4.55 0.39
C MET A 36 14.87 3.91 1.78
N GLN A 37 13.89 3.09 2.20
CA GLN A 37 13.91 2.48 3.53
C GLN A 37 15.15 1.60 3.75
N THR A 38 15.60 0.86 2.73
CA THR A 38 16.80 0.02 2.81
C THR A 38 18.08 0.85 2.99
N TRP A 39 18.24 1.94 2.23
CA TRP A 39 19.40 2.82 2.35
C TRP A 39 19.44 3.52 3.71
N LEU A 40 18.29 3.95 4.22
CA LEU A 40 18.18 4.53 5.55
C LEU A 40 18.66 3.56 6.63
N TYR A 41 18.23 2.29 6.57
CA TYR A 41 18.71 1.27 7.51
C TYR A 41 20.22 1.06 7.41
N VAL A 42 20.77 0.93 6.21
CA VAL A 42 22.22 0.77 6.01
C VAL A 42 22.99 1.94 6.63
N CYS A 43 22.56 3.19 6.39
CA CYS A 43 23.19 4.37 6.98
C CYS A 43 23.07 4.39 8.51
N ILE A 44 21.89 4.06 9.06
CA ILE A 44 21.66 4.01 10.51
C ILE A 44 22.56 2.96 11.17
N TYR A 45 22.60 1.73 10.63
CA TYR A 45 23.43 0.67 11.20
C TYR A 45 24.92 0.97 11.08
N ALA A 46 25.37 1.52 9.95
CA ALA A 46 26.76 1.96 9.80
C ALA A 46 27.13 3.05 10.82
N ALA A 47 26.23 4.02 11.07
CA ALA A 47 26.42 5.06 12.07
C ALA A 47 26.49 4.50 13.49
N TRP A 48 25.62 3.55 13.86
CA TRP A 48 25.67 2.87 15.16
C TRP A 48 26.95 2.07 15.35
N ALA A 49 27.41 1.35 14.31
CA ALA A 49 28.67 0.62 14.37
C ALA A 49 29.87 1.57 14.56
N ALA A 50 29.90 2.69 13.85
CA ALA A 50 30.93 3.72 14.02
C ALA A 50 30.90 4.33 15.43
N LEU A 51 29.72 4.64 15.97
CA LEU A 51 29.55 5.16 17.33
C LEU A 51 30.06 4.15 18.37
N ALA A 52 29.73 2.88 18.22
CA ALA A 52 30.20 1.81 19.10
C ALA A 52 31.73 1.67 19.08
N ALA A 53 32.35 1.77 17.90
CA ALA A 53 33.81 1.74 17.76
C ALA A 53 34.48 2.94 18.46
N VAL A 54 33.93 4.15 18.30
CA VAL A 54 34.45 5.36 18.98
C VAL A 54 34.34 5.21 20.50
N PHE A 55 33.20 4.72 21.00
CA PHE A 55 33.03 4.45 22.43
C PHE A 55 34.04 3.43 22.96
N ALA A 56 34.27 2.33 22.24
CA ALA A 56 35.25 1.33 22.63
C ALA A 56 36.66 1.92 22.77
N VAL A 57 37.08 2.77 21.82
CA VAL A 57 38.38 3.46 21.87
C VAL A 57 38.46 4.44 23.05
N MET A 58 37.40 5.21 23.30
CA MET A 58 37.34 6.15 24.44
C MET A 58 37.48 5.43 25.79
N PHE A 59 36.88 4.24 25.93
CA PHE A 59 37.00 3.45 27.15
C PHE A 59 38.38 2.79 27.29
N ALA A 60 39.00 2.37 26.18
CA ALA A 60 40.33 1.76 26.20
C ALA A 60 41.46 2.77 26.44
N VAL A 61 41.30 4.03 26.00
CA VAL A 61 42.35 5.06 26.03
C VAL A 61 41.86 6.30 26.77
N ARG A 62 42.24 6.44 28.04
CA ARG A 62 41.78 7.54 28.92
C ARG A 62 42.09 8.94 28.38
N SER A 63 43.20 9.11 27.66
CA SER A 63 43.57 10.40 27.03
C SER A 63 42.71 10.74 25.81
N ALA A 64 42.05 9.76 25.19
CA ALA A 64 41.18 9.96 24.03
C ALA A 64 39.78 10.48 24.43
N PHE A 65 39.47 10.62 25.72
CA PHE A 65 38.13 10.96 26.18
C PHE A 65 37.64 12.33 25.71
N ALA A 66 38.48 13.38 25.81
CA ALA A 66 38.12 14.72 25.34
C ALA A 66 37.97 14.78 23.81
N ILE A 67 38.86 14.11 23.08
CA ILE A 67 38.83 14.03 21.62
C ILE A 67 37.59 13.24 21.16
N GLY A 68 37.24 12.17 21.87
CA GLY A 68 36.09 11.32 21.56
C GLY A 68 34.77 12.09 21.59
N TRP A 69 34.58 13.00 22.54
CA TRP A 69 33.38 13.86 22.56
C TRP A 69 33.28 14.80 21.36
N VAL A 70 34.41 15.35 20.91
CA VAL A 70 34.45 16.18 19.68
C VAL A 70 34.05 15.33 18.47
N VAL A 71 34.58 14.11 18.36
CA VAL A 71 34.25 13.16 17.28
C VAL A 71 32.76 12.82 17.30
N ILE A 72 32.19 12.52 18.46
CA ILE A 72 30.74 12.26 18.61
C ILE A 72 29.92 13.47 18.16
N GLY A 73 30.32 14.68 18.55
CA GLY A 73 29.67 15.92 18.14
C GLY A 73 29.67 16.11 16.61
N VAL A 74 30.81 15.86 15.96
CA VAL A 74 30.92 15.95 14.50
C VAL A 74 30.08 14.87 13.80
N ILE A 75 30.07 13.63 14.32
CA ILE A 75 29.22 12.56 13.79
C ILE A 75 27.75 12.94 13.91
N ALA A 76 27.31 13.47 15.05
CA ALA A 76 25.93 13.88 15.27
C ALA A 76 25.51 15.01 14.32
N ILE A 77 26.36 16.03 14.14
CA ILE A 77 26.13 17.12 13.17
C ILE A 77 26.10 16.57 11.74
N GLY A 78 27.03 15.70 11.40
CA GLY A 78 27.10 15.04 10.09
C GLY A 78 25.84 14.22 9.79
N LEU A 79 25.34 13.45 10.76
CA LEU A 79 24.09 12.69 10.64
C LEU A 79 22.87 13.60 10.53
N ALA A 80 22.83 14.70 11.29
CA ALA A 80 21.73 15.66 11.20
C ALA A 80 21.71 16.35 9.82
N LEU A 81 22.87 16.81 9.33
CA LEU A 81 23.01 17.42 8.01
C LEU A 81 22.74 16.41 6.89
N PHE A 82 23.25 15.19 7.00
CA PHE A 82 22.94 14.11 6.06
C PHE A 82 21.46 13.75 6.09
N GLY A 83 20.83 13.78 7.27
CA GLY A 83 19.39 13.64 7.41
C GLY A 83 18.67 14.73 6.62
N VAL A 84 18.94 16.00 6.87
CA VAL A 84 18.27 17.13 6.20
C VAL A 84 18.54 17.17 4.69
N VAL A 85 19.81 17.07 4.28
CA VAL A 85 20.22 17.14 2.88
C VAL A 85 19.85 15.86 2.13
N GLY A 86 20.04 14.69 2.74
CA GLY A 86 19.64 13.41 2.20
C GLY A 86 18.12 13.33 2.01
N VAL A 87 17.33 13.71 3.02
CA VAL A 87 15.87 13.80 2.90
C VAL A 87 15.45 14.75 1.78
N ARG A 88 16.10 15.91 1.65
CA ARG A 88 15.73 16.93 0.66
C ARG A 88 16.18 16.59 -0.77
N ARG A 89 17.41 16.11 -0.92
CA ARG A 89 18.05 15.86 -2.23
C ARG A 89 17.70 14.48 -2.77
N TRP A 90 17.62 13.49 -1.89
CA TRP A 90 17.22 12.13 -2.20
C TRP A 90 15.73 11.94 -1.89
N GLY A 91 14.92 12.94 -2.27
CA GLY A 91 13.49 13.06 -1.93
C GLY A 91 12.81 11.71 -1.81
N TRP A 92 12.01 11.54 -0.75
CA TRP A 92 11.53 10.27 -0.16
C TRP A 92 10.93 9.24 -1.13
N ASN A 93 10.69 9.66 -2.35
CA ASN A 93 9.93 9.02 -3.40
C ASN A 93 10.80 8.98 -4.66
N LYS A 94 11.53 7.88 -4.88
CA LYS A 94 12.17 7.65 -6.18
C LYS A 94 11.04 7.56 -7.22
N ARG A 95 11.05 8.49 -8.17
CA ARG A 95 10.11 8.52 -9.30
C ARG A 95 10.60 7.53 -10.36
N ILE A 96 9.81 6.50 -10.62
CA ILE A 96 10.04 5.49 -11.65
C ILE A 96 9.10 5.82 -12.81
N PRO A 97 9.61 6.41 -13.91
CA PRO A 97 8.82 6.60 -15.10
C PRO A 97 8.49 5.22 -15.71
N ILE A 98 7.21 4.97 -15.86
CA ILE A 98 6.67 3.78 -16.51
C ILE A 98 6.00 4.23 -17.81
N TYR A 99 6.18 3.44 -18.85
CA TYR A 99 5.59 3.68 -20.16
C TYR A 99 4.67 2.52 -20.48
N LEU A 100 3.41 2.83 -20.72
CA LEU A 100 2.42 1.87 -21.12
C LEU A 100 2.29 1.86 -22.64
N THR A 101 2.47 0.69 -23.21
CA THR A 101 2.16 0.38 -24.60
C THR A 101 0.80 -0.31 -24.67
N SER A 102 0.37 -0.71 -25.86
CA SER A 102 -0.90 -1.40 -26.08
C SER A 102 -1.01 -2.76 -25.38
N ASP A 103 0.10 -3.42 -25.10
CA ASP A 103 0.19 -4.83 -24.70
C ASP A 103 1.16 -5.08 -23.53
N ALA A 104 2.04 -4.12 -23.24
CA ALA A 104 3.00 -4.24 -22.15
C ALA A 104 3.27 -2.92 -21.40
N LEU A 105 3.77 -3.05 -20.18
CA LEU A 105 4.35 -1.98 -19.39
C LEU A 105 5.87 -2.08 -19.47
N THR A 106 6.55 -0.97 -19.76
CA THR A 106 8.01 -0.88 -19.71
C THR A 106 8.44 0.09 -18.62
N VAL A 107 9.58 -0.19 -18.01
CA VAL A 107 10.14 0.61 -16.91
C VAL A 107 11.45 1.21 -17.37
N LYS A 108 11.60 2.54 -17.34
CA LYS A 108 12.80 3.22 -17.89
C LYS A 108 14.11 2.69 -17.33
N ASP A 109 14.12 2.40 -16.03
CA ASP A 109 15.30 1.93 -15.29
C ASP A 109 15.64 0.45 -15.57
N ARG A 110 14.80 -0.27 -16.31
CA ARG A 110 14.99 -1.68 -16.70
C ARG A 110 14.95 -1.79 -18.22
N THR A 111 15.98 -1.26 -18.86
CA THR A 111 16.08 -1.24 -20.32
C THR A 111 16.00 -2.65 -20.89
N GLY A 112 15.05 -2.90 -21.80
CA GLY A 112 14.83 -4.21 -22.44
C GLY A 112 13.79 -5.10 -21.76
N GLU A 113 13.29 -4.74 -20.57
CA GLU A 113 12.20 -5.50 -19.91
C GLU A 113 10.83 -4.92 -20.28
N ALA A 114 10.02 -5.72 -21.00
CA ALA A 114 8.61 -5.45 -21.24
C ALA A 114 7.74 -6.43 -20.45
N PHE A 115 6.85 -5.89 -19.62
CA PHE A 115 5.94 -6.66 -18.78
C PHE A 115 4.59 -6.80 -19.47
N SER A 116 4.33 -7.99 -20.01
CA SER A 116 3.10 -8.30 -20.75
C SER A 116 1.86 -8.21 -19.86
N PHE A 117 0.75 -7.74 -20.45
CA PHE A 117 -0.56 -7.71 -19.78
C PHE A 117 -1.31 -9.04 -19.82
N LYS A 118 -0.92 -10.00 -20.67
CA LYS A 118 -1.66 -11.27 -20.86
C LYS A 118 -1.83 -12.06 -19.56
N ASP A 119 -0.79 -12.08 -18.75
CA ASP A 119 -0.75 -12.80 -17.47
C ASP A 119 -0.87 -11.86 -16.26
N ALA A 120 -1.38 -10.65 -16.49
CA ALA A 120 -1.56 -9.68 -15.43
C ALA A 120 -2.55 -10.21 -14.39
N LYS A 121 -2.19 -10.11 -13.12
CA LYS A 121 -3.04 -10.52 -12.00
C LYS A 121 -3.24 -9.35 -11.05
N LEU A 122 -4.46 -9.25 -10.53
CA LEU A 122 -4.78 -8.31 -9.47
C LEU A 122 -4.66 -8.99 -8.11
N GLY A 123 -4.02 -8.29 -7.19
CA GLY A 123 -3.86 -8.64 -5.80
C GLY A 123 -4.13 -7.43 -4.92
N LEU A 124 -3.92 -7.60 -3.64
CA LEU A 124 -3.88 -6.50 -2.68
C LEU A 124 -2.42 -6.24 -2.30
N PHE A 125 -2.09 -5.02 -1.89
CA PHE A 125 -0.78 -4.75 -1.30
C PHE A 125 -0.87 -3.92 -0.03
N THR A 126 0.18 -4.08 0.77
CA THR A 126 0.49 -3.22 1.90
C THR A 126 1.96 -2.88 1.87
N VAL A 127 2.30 -1.62 2.17
CA VAL A 127 3.69 -1.21 2.39
C VAL A 127 3.81 -0.57 3.76
N GLY A 128 4.76 -1.08 4.54
CA GLY A 128 5.17 -0.52 5.83
C GLY A 128 4.43 -1.10 7.04
N GLN A 129 5.10 -1.05 8.20
CA GLN A 129 4.56 -1.56 9.48
C GLN A 129 3.37 -0.74 10.01
N SER A 130 3.17 0.49 9.50
CA SER A 130 2.09 1.37 9.89
C SER A 130 0.89 1.36 8.92
N ILE A 131 0.90 0.55 7.85
CA ILE A 131 -0.14 0.52 6.80
C ILE A 131 -0.47 1.94 6.33
N THR A 132 0.55 2.78 6.14
CA THR A 132 0.35 4.12 5.58
C THR A 132 0.02 4.06 4.09
N LEU A 133 0.31 2.93 3.44
CA LEU A 133 0.08 2.72 2.02
C LEU A 133 -0.48 1.31 1.82
N SER A 134 -1.71 1.27 1.34
CA SER A 134 -2.40 0.03 0.96
C SER A 134 -3.32 0.31 -0.21
N GLY A 135 -3.76 -0.77 -0.86
CA GLY A 135 -4.65 -0.70 -2.00
C GLY A 135 -4.52 -1.93 -2.88
N THR A 136 -4.74 -1.73 -4.17
CA THR A 136 -4.74 -2.80 -5.17
C THR A 136 -3.38 -2.94 -5.83
N ALA A 137 -2.92 -4.16 -6.07
CA ALA A 137 -1.64 -4.46 -6.69
C ALA A 137 -1.86 -5.08 -8.06
N LEU A 138 -1.22 -4.52 -9.09
CA LEU A 138 -1.12 -5.13 -10.41
C LEU A 138 0.20 -5.90 -10.48
N HIS A 139 0.11 -7.22 -10.54
CA HIS A 139 1.24 -8.12 -10.69
C HIS A 139 1.46 -8.40 -12.18
N LEU A 140 2.64 -8.06 -12.66
CA LEU A 140 3.08 -8.31 -14.02
C LEU A 140 4.32 -9.20 -14.01
N GLN A 141 4.44 -10.06 -15.03
CA GLN A 141 5.53 -11.01 -15.17
C GLN A 141 6.17 -10.88 -16.56
N SER A 142 7.50 -10.97 -16.62
CA SER A 142 8.30 -11.03 -17.84
C SER A 142 9.40 -12.07 -17.63
N GLY A 143 9.14 -13.31 -18.06
CA GLY A 143 10.01 -14.45 -17.77
C GLY A 143 10.24 -14.62 -16.26
N PRO A 144 11.51 -14.57 -15.78
CA PRO A 144 11.83 -14.69 -14.35
C PRO A 144 11.60 -13.38 -13.57
N HIS A 145 11.38 -12.26 -14.26
CA HIS A 145 11.25 -10.96 -13.65
C HIS A 145 9.80 -10.67 -13.31
N ARG A 146 9.57 -10.14 -12.11
CA ARG A 146 8.27 -9.63 -11.67
C ARG A 146 8.32 -8.12 -11.51
N PHE A 147 7.18 -7.50 -11.75
CA PHE A 147 6.95 -6.10 -11.42
C PHE A 147 5.57 -5.96 -10.77
N VAL A 148 5.53 -5.39 -9.57
CA VAL A 148 4.29 -5.16 -8.82
C VAL A 148 4.05 -3.67 -8.72
N LEU A 149 2.99 -3.21 -9.39
CA LEU A 149 2.55 -1.82 -9.40
C LEU A 149 1.36 -1.65 -8.45
N GLY A 150 1.50 -0.84 -7.41
CA GLY A 150 0.41 -0.53 -6.48
C GLY A 150 -0.46 0.64 -6.94
N GLY A 151 -1.77 0.54 -6.78
CA GLY A 151 -2.71 1.66 -6.77
C GLY A 151 -2.97 2.09 -5.35
N ARG A 152 -2.36 3.18 -4.92
CA ARG A 152 -2.56 3.73 -3.57
C ARG A 152 -4.00 4.18 -3.42
N ASP A 153 -4.66 3.73 -2.36
CA ASP A 153 -6.06 4.07 -2.04
C ASP A 153 -7.06 3.62 -3.13
N HIS A 154 -6.64 2.77 -4.09
CA HIS A 154 -7.51 2.21 -5.12
C HIS A 154 -8.36 1.07 -4.58
N ARG A 155 -9.66 1.10 -4.91
CA ARG A 155 -10.67 0.11 -4.50
C ARG A 155 -11.12 -0.74 -5.68
N LEU A 156 -11.31 -2.02 -5.42
CA LEU A 156 -11.86 -2.96 -6.40
C LEU A 156 -13.37 -3.09 -6.22
N SER A 157 -14.07 -3.29 -7.35
CA SER A 157 -15.46 -3.73 -7.30
C SER A 157 -15.58 -5.12 -6.66
N THR A 158 -16.78 -5.42 -6.14
CA THR A 158 -17.14 -6.71 -5.55
C THR A 158 -17.05 -7.87 -6.52
N ALA A 159 -17.18 -7.61 -7.83
CA ALA A 159 -17.07 -8.65 -8.85
C ALA A 159 -15.61 -9.01 -9.20
N THR A 160 -14.64 -8.14 -8.91
CA THR A 160 -13.27 -8.33 -9.40
C THR A 160 -12.54 -9.44 -8.64
N PRO A 161 -12.13 -10.54 -9.31
CA PRO A 161 -11.42 -11.62 -8.66
C PRO A 161 -9.97 -11.22 -8.34
N LEU A 162 -9.58 -11.38 -7.08
CA LEU A 162 -8.20 -11.25 -6.62
C LEU A 162 -7.46 -12.57 -6.84
N ARG A 163 -6.62 -12.63 -7.87
CA ARG A 163 -5.90 -13.86 -8.26
C ARG A 163 -4.43 -13.86 -7.85
N ALA A 164 -3.88 -12.71 -7.48
CA ALA A 164 -2.52 -12.61 -6.97
C ALA A 164 -2.50 -12.64 -5.43
N PRO A 165 -1.47 -13.25 -4.81
CA PRO A 165 -1.31 -13.23 -3.37
C PRO A 165 -1.07 -11.80 -2.87
N LEU A 166 -1.39 -11.57 -1.59
CA LEU A 166 -1.11 -10.29 -0.93
C LEU A 166 0.38 -9.92 -1.05
N ALA A 167 0.66 -8.76 -1.63
CA ALA A 167 2.01 -8.25 -1.80
C ALA A 167 2.41 -7.36 -0.60
N ASN A 168 3.41 -7.78 0.17
CA ASN A 168 3.98 -6.98 1.26
C ASN A 168 4.99 -5.91 0.76
N THR A 169 5.29 -5.93 -0.54
CA THR A 169 6.23 -5.03 -1.20
C THR A 169 5.74 -4.74 -2.61
N VAL A 170 5.80 -3.49 -3.05
CA VAL A 170 5.56 -3.08 -4.44
C VAL A 170 6.82 -2.40 -5.00
N ASP A 171 7.06 -2.54 -6.30
CA ASP A 171 8.18 -1.90 -6.98
C ASP A 171 7.95 -0.38 -7.10
N GLY A 172 6.69 0.02 -7.26
CA GLY A 172 6.22 1.38 -7.12
C GLY A 172 4.71 1.46 -6.98
N TRP A 173 4.18 2.63 -6.64
CA TRP A 173 2.75 2.90 -6.59
C TRP A 173 2.37 4.17 -7.35
N LEU A 174 1.13 4.21 -7.82
CA LEU A 174 0.48 5.36 -8.42
C LEU A 174 -0.64 5.88 -7.50
N PRO A 175 -1.03 7.16 -7.61
CA PRO A 175 -2.33 7.62 -7.11
C PRO A 175 -3.48 6.81 -7.72
N ALA A 176 -4.63 6.72 -7.03
CA ALA A 176 -5.77 5.95 -7.49
C ALA A 176 -6.21 6.28 -8.93
N ALA A 177 -6.35 7.57 -9.28
CA ALA A 177 -6.78 7.99 -10.62
C ALA A 177 -5.83 7.56 -11.75
N ASP A 178 -4.52 7.70 -11.55
CA ASP A 178 -3.52 7.23 -12.53
C ASP A 178 -3.53 5.70 -12.63
N PHE A 179 -3.76 5.02 -11.50
CA PHE A 179 -3.85 3.57 -11.46
C PHE A 179 -5.13 3.07 -12.16
N ASP A 180 -6.26 3.75 -12.01
CA ASP A 180 -7.51 3.46 -12.73
C ASP A 180 -7.29 3.53 -14.25
N GLU A 181 -6.54 4.52 -14.73
CA GLU A 181 -6.22 4.64 -16.14
C GLU A 181 -5.37 3.45 -16.62
N VAL A 182 -4.34 3.08 -15.86
CA VAL A 182 -3.52 1.90 -16.12
C VAL A 182 -4.38 0.64 -16.16
N LEU A 183 -5.24 0.45 -15.17
CA LEU A 183 -6.12 -0.72 -15.09
C LEU A 183 -7.11 -0.79 -16.24
N ASN A 184 -7.69 0.33 -16.66
CA ASN A 184 -8.57 0.40 -17.82
C ASN A 184 -7.85 0.01 -19.12
N MET A 185 -6.58 0.37 -19.28
CA MET A 185 -5.76 -0.05 -20.42
C MET A 185 -5.48 -1.56 -20.38
N VAL A 186 -5.12 -2.07 -19.20
CA VAL A 186 -4.80 -3.49 -19.01
C VAL A 186 -6.05 -4.37 -19.20
N ALA A 187 -7.19 -3.98 -18.62
CA ALA A 187 -8.47 -4.69 -18.67
C ALA A 187 -8.90 -5.03 -20.10
N ARG A 188 -8.74 -4.08 -21.03
CA ARG A 188 -9.07 -4.25 -22.46
C ARG A 188 -8.26 -5.36 -23.15
N ARG A 189 -7.16 -5.81 -22.54
CA ARG A 189 -6.19 -6.73 -23.16
C ARG A 189 -6.06 -8.04 -22.41
N SER A 190 -6.14 -8.00 -21.09
CA SER A 190 -6.00 -9.17 -20.22
C SER A 190 -7.34 -9.86 -19.93
N GLY A 191 -8.46 -9.20 -20.24
CA GLY A 191 -9.78 -9.66 -19.79
C GLY A 191 -9.97 -9.55 -18.28
N LEU A 192 -9.11 -8.78 -17.59
CA LEU A 192 -9.34 -8.44 -16.18
C LEU A 192 -10.58 -7.56 -16.09
N ASP A 193 -11.52 -7.95 -15.24
CA ASP A 193 -12.68 -7.13 -14.90
C ASP A 193 -12.27 -6.08 -13.86
N VAL A 194 -11.85 -4.91 -14.32
CA VAL A 194 -11.31 -3.85 -13.46
C VAL A 194 -12.23 -2.64 -13.40
N ARG A 195 -13.51 -2.89 -13.16
CA ARG A 195 -14.45 -1.83 -12.90
C ARG A 195 -14.23 -1.28 -11.48
N GLY A 196 -14.17 0.05 -11.37
CA GLY A 196 -14.32 0.71 -10.07
C GLY A 196 -15.71 0.42 -9.48
N PRO A 197 -15.90 0.62 -8.16
CA PRO A 197 -17.18 0.38 -7.52
C PRO A 197 -18.28 1.25 -8.15
N ALA A 198 -19.32 0.64 -8.69
CA ALA A 198 -20.46 1.37 -9.23
C ALA A 198 -21.30 1.99 -8.08
N PRO A 199 -22.03 3.10 -8.33
CA PRO A 199 -22.93 3.66 -7.33
C PRO A 199 -23.94 2.61 -6.84
N GLY A 200 -23.98 2.37 -5.53
CA GLY A 200 -24.84 1.36 -4.91
C GLY A 200 -24.27 -0.06 -4.86
N GLU A 201 -23.07 -0.30 -5.40
CA GLU A 201 -22.35 -1.55 -5.13
C GLU A 201 -21.92 -1.60 -3.65
N PRO A 202 -21.95 -2.79 -3.02
CA PRO A 202 -21.46 -2.95 -1.66
C PRO A 202 -20.02 -2.46 -1.50
N LEU A 203 -19.76 -1.69 -0.43
CA LEU A 203 -18.43 -1.26 -0.07
C LEU A 203 -17.60 -2.47 0.37
N ARG A 204 -16.47 -2.71 -0.29
CA ARG A 204 -15.48 -3.71 0.15
C ARG A 204 -14.25 -3.06 0.76
N CYS A 205 -13.89 -3.50 1.96
CA CYS A 205 -12.73 -3.04 2.68
C CYS A 205 -11.90 -4.22 3.17
N LEU A 206 -10.57 -4.18 2.95
CA LEU A 206 -9.68 -5.17 3.53
C LEU A 206 -9.30 -4.76 4.96
N LEU A 207 -9.64 -5.60 5.91
CA LEU A 207 -9.27 -5.49 7.32
C LEU A 207 -7.91 -6.17 7.53
N TYR A 208 -6.90 -5.35 7.81
CA TYR A 208 -5.57 -5.83 8.13
C TYR A 208 -5.43 -6.05 9.62
N PRO A 209 -4.81 -7.16 10.07
CA PRO A 209 -4.50 -7.37 11.46
C PRO A 209 -3.67 -6.20 12.01
N SER A 210 -4.13 -5.62 13.11
CA SER A 210 -3.29 -4.68 13.85
C SER A 210 -2.14 -5.43 14.50
N GLU A 211 -0.92 -4.94 14.32
CA GLU A 211 0.17 -5.36 15.21
C GLU A 211 -0.20 -4.98 16.66
N PRO A 212 0.05 -5.87 17.64
CA PRO A 212 -0.24 -5.60 19.04
C PRO A 212 0.51 -4.35 19.49
N MET A 213 -0.24 -3.30 19.86
CA MET A 213 0.27 -2.00 20.29
C MET A 213 0.71 -2.00 21.77
N GLY A 214 1.46 -3.02 22.18
CA GLY A 214 1.95 -3.16 23.55
C GLY A 214 3.46 -3.27 23.61
N PRO A 215 4.09 -2.94 24.76
CA PRO A 215 5.49 -3.21 24.97
C PRO A 215 5.78 -4.69 24.69
N ARG A 216 6.73 -4.96 23.80
CA ARG A 216 7.17 -6.32 23.51
C ARG A 216 7.84 -6.85 24.77
N VAL A 217 7.10 -7.61 25.57
CA VAL A 217 7.66 -8.31 26.73
C VAL A 217 8.68 -9.32 26.20
N ILE A 218 9.96 -9.04 26.45
CA ILE A 218 11.08 -9.89 26.04
C ILE A 218 10.81 -11.31 26.57
N GLY A 219 10.85 -12.30 25.68
CA GLY A 219 10.65 -13.72 26.02
C GLY A 219 9.23 -14.25 25.84
N ARG A 220 8.20 -13.40 25.64
CA ARG A 220 6.86 -13.89 25.30
C ARG A 220 6.73 -14.06 23.79
N LYS A 221 6.45 -15.28 23.33
CA LYS A 221 6.15 -15.55 21.92
C LYS A 221 4.95 -14.65 21.52
N PRO A 222 5.08 -13.83 20.46
CA PRO A 222 3.95 -13.01 20.02
C PRO A 222 2.78 -13.93 19.67
N PRO A 223 1.53 -13.51 19.96
CA PRO A 223 0.36 -14.27 19.53
C PRO A 223 0.42 -14.47 18.02
N ALA A 224 -0.11 -15.60 17.54
CA ALA A 224 -0.21 -15.84 16.11
C ALA A 224 -0.92 -14.63 15.46
N PRO A 225 -0.38 -14.08 14.36
CA PRO A 225 -1.02 -12.97 13.68
C PRO A 225 -2.42 -13.40 13.27
N ARG A 226 -3.42 -12.56 13.55
CA ARG A 226 -4.78 -12.81 13.03
C ARG A 226 -4.71 -12.82 11.49
N PRO A 227 -5.53 -13.61 10.80
CA PRO A 227 -5.61 -13.52 9.35
C PRO A 227 -6.27 -12.19 8.92
N PRO A 228 -5.90 -11.63 7.76
CA PRO A 228 -6.66 -10.52 7.18
C PRO A 228 -8.08 -10.97 6.85
N LEU A 229 -9.04 -10.05 6.93
CA LEU A 229 -10.44 -10.30 6.61
C LEU A 229 -10.92 -9.31 5.55
N LEU A 230 -11.82 -9.72 4.68
CA LEU A 230 -12.48 -8.82 3.74
C LEU A 230 -13.89 -8.52 4.26
N LEU A 231 -14.17 -7.25 4.58
CA LEU A 231 -15.48 -6.78 5.03
C LEU A 231 -16.22 -6.18 3.83
N GLU A 232 -17.41 -6.71 3.52
CA GLU A 232 -18.33 -6.18 2.52
C GLU A 232 -19.55 -5.60 3.23
N VAL A 233 -19.80 -4.30 3.05
CA VAL A 233 -20.94 -3.58 3.61
C VAL A 233 -21.86 -3.19 2.46
N GLY A 234 -22.97 -3.90 2.31
CA GLY A 234 -24.01 -3.59 1.33
C GLY A 234 -25.28 -3.05 1.98
N LYS A 235 -26.24 -2.66 1.14
CA LYS A 235 -27.53 -2.12 1.58
C LYS A 235 -28.33 -3.10 2.45
N ASP A 236 -28.27 -4.39 2.13
CA ASP A 236 -29.13 -5.39 2.78
C ASP A 236 -28.36 -6.28 3.77
N ALA A 237 -27.05 -6.42 3.59
CA ALA A 237 -26.23 -7.35 4.35
C ALA A 237 -24.80 -6.84 4.55
N VAL A 238 -24.21 -7.26 5.68
CA VAL A 238 -22.78 -7.13 5.96
C VAL A 238 -22.18 -8.52 5.97
N ARG A 239 -21.12 -8.72 5.19
CA ARG A 239 -20.47 -10.01 4.99
C ARG A 239 -18.98 -9.91 5.30
N VAL A 240 -18.42 -10.99 5.82
CA VAL A 240 -16.99 -11.12 6.08
C VAL A 240 -16.49 -12.33 5.31
N PHE A 241 -15.42 -12.15 4.53
CA PHE A 241 -14.81 -13.19 3.72
C PHE A 241 -13.34 -13.40 4.10
N ASP A 242 -12.85 -14.61 3.86
CA ASP A 242 -11.42 -14.88 3.79
C ASP A 242 -10.86 -14.30 2.48
N PRO A 243 -9.88 -13.39 2.51
CA PRO A 243 -9.42 -12.70 1.30
C PRO A 243 -8.58 -13.58 0.36
N ASN A 244 -8.09 -14.74 0.80
CA ASN A 244 -7.28 -15.64 -0.03
C ASN A 244 -8.14 -16.66 -0.77
N THR A 245 -9.19 -17.15 -0.12
CA THR A 245 -10.08 -18.19 -0.65
C THR A 245 -11.41 -17.65 -1.14
N ASN A 246 -11.72 -16.39 -0.82
CA ASN A 246 -13.04 -15.78 -1.00
C ASN A 246 -14.17 -16.57 -0.31
N ALA A 247 -13.84 -17.38 0.70
CA ALA A 247 -14.82 -18.13 1.47
C ALA A 247 -15.60 -17.18 2.40
N LEU A 248 -16.92 -17.31 2.42
CA LEU A 248 -17.78 -16.56 3.34
C LEU A 248 -17.56 -17.07 4.77
N ILE A 249 -17.13 -16.19 5.67
CA ILE A 249 -16.89 -16.47 7.09
C ILE A 249 -18.15 -16.18 7.90
N ALA A 250 -18.77 -15.01 7.69
CA ALA A 250 -19.98 -14.59 8.38
C ALA A 250 -20.82 -13.66 7.50
N SER A 251 -22.13 -13.67 7.70
CA SER A 251 -23.07 -12.78 7.02
C SER A 251 -24.24 -12.48 7.94
N ALA A 252 -24.65 -11.22 8.00
CA ALA A 252 -25.86 -10.82 8.71
C ALA A 252 -26.58 -9.71 7.95
N SER A 253 -27.88 -9.55 8.19
CA SER A 253 -28.60 -8.39 7.63
C SER A 253 -28.08 -7.11 8.28
N GLN A 254 -28.15 -5.98 7.56
CA GLN A 254 -27.67 -4.71 8.10
C GLN A 254 -28.36 -4.34 9.44
N ALA A 255 -29.63 -4.69 9.60
CA ALA A 255 -30.41 -4.45 10.82
C ALA A 255 -29.91 -5.26 12.05
N GLN A 256 -29.21 -6.38 11.85
CA GLN A 256 -28.64 -7.18 12.92
C GLN A 256 -27.21 -6.77 13.28
N VAL A 257 -26.59 -5.94 12.45
CA VAL A 257 -25.20 -5.49 12.63
C VAL A 257 -25.21 -4.22 13.45
N THR A 258 -24.41 -4.20 14.52
CA THR A 258 -24.26 -3.00 15.36
C THR A 258 -22.89 -2.40 15.13
N ALA A 259 -22.83 -1.15 14.67
CA ALA A 259 -21.61 -0.38 14.51
C ALA A 259 -21.61 0.80 15.49
N THR A 260 -20.57 0.93 16.31
CA THR A 260 -20.50 2.00 17.31
C THR A 260 -19.13 2.68 17.31
N PRO A 261 -19.08 4.01 17.48
CA PRO A 261 -17.82 4.71 17.68
C PRO A 261 -17.29 4.43 19.09
N ALA A 262 -15.98 4.23 19.21
CA ALA A 262 -15.31 4.08 20.49
C ALA A 262 -13.89 4.67 20.45
N ASN A 263 -13.24 4.82 21.60
CA ASN A 263 -11.85 5.24 21.71
C ASN A 263 -11.02 4.21 22.47
N TYR A 264 -9.83 3.90 21.98
CA TYR A 264 -8.82 3.18 22.74
C TYR A 264 -7.74 4.15 23.25
N ARG A 265 -7.41 4.07 24.53
CA ARG A 265 -6.34 4.87 25.13
C ARG A 265 -5.02 4.14 24.91
N GLN A 266 -4.30 4.51 23.87
CA GLN A 266 -2.94 4.04 23.63
C GLN A 266 -1.98 4.79 24.54
N VAL A 267 -1.17 4.06 25.30
CA VAL A 267 -0.12 4.60 26.17
C VAL A 267 1.21 4.11 25.64
N ASP A 268 1.95 5.01 25.01
CA ASP A 268 3.34 4.79 24.62
C ASP A 268 4.25 5.49 25.65
N ASP A 269 5.54 5.13 25.68
CA ASP A 269 6.51 5.64 26.67
C ASP A 269 6.54 7.17 26.78
N THR A 270 6.26 7.87 25.69
CA THR A 270 6.36 9.34 25.60
C THR A 270 5.01 10.05 25.53
N SER A 271 3.91 9.34 25.27
CA SER A 271 2.61 9.99 25.08
C SER A 271 1.43 9.06 25.27
N THR A 272 0.37 9.58 25.88
CA THR A 272 -0.96 8.98 25.79
C THR A 272 -1.70 9.56 24.59
N ARG A 273 -2.25 8.71 23.72
CA ARG A 273 -3.09 9.13 22.58
C ARG A 273 -4.40 8.36 22.58
N ASN A 274 -5.50 9.04 22.27
CA ASN A 274 -6.77 8.39 22.00
C ASN A 274 -6.81 7.97 20.53
N VAL A 275 -7.00 6.68 20.28
CA VAL A 275 -7.12 6.09 18.95
C VAL A 275 -8.60 5.85 18.69
N PRO A 276 -9.20 6.46 17.65
CA PRO A 276 -10.59 6.21 17.30
C PRO A 276 -10.75 4.79 16.77
N LEU A 277 -11.75 4.10 17.28
CA LEU A 277 -12.16 2.77 16.87
C LEU A 277 -13.59 2.77 16.34
N LEU A 278 -13.83 1.98 15.31
CA LEU A 278 -15.14 1.53 14.89
C LEU A 278 -15.31 0.10 15.40
N VAL A 279 -16.30 -0.11 16.27
CA VAL A 279 -16.61 -1.42 16.85
C VAL A 279 -17.81 -1.99 16.10
N VAL A 280 -17.59 -3.06 15.34
CA VAL A 280 -18.61 -3.71 14.51
C VAL A 280 -18.92 -5.09 15.08
N SER A 281 -20.15 -5.29 15.55
CA SER A 281 -20.65 -6.57 16.02
C SER A 281 -21.54 -7.19 14.95
N ILE A 282 -21.12 -8.34 14.45
CA ILE A 282 -21.84 -9.16 13.47
C ILE A 282 -22.23 -10.47 14.20
N PRO A 283 -23.49 -10.91 14.13
CA PRO A 283 -23.90 -12.22 14.66
C PRO A 283 -22.95 -13.34 14.25
N ASP A 284 -22.73 -14.29 15.16
CA ASP A 284 -21.87 -15.47 14.99
C ASP A 284 -20.37 -15.18 14.72
N LEU A 285 -19.96 -13.91 14.81
CA LEU A 285 -18.57 -13.49 14.69
C LEU A 285 -18.12 -12.76 15.96
N GLN A 286 -16.83 -12.89 16.27
CA GLN A 286 -16.21 -12.04 17.28
C GLN A 286 -16.33 -10.56 16.85
N THR A 287 -16.70 -9.68 17.78
CA THR A 287 -16.75 -8.24 17.53
C THR A 287 -15.44 -7.74 16.92
N LEU A 288 -15.55 -7.04 15.79
CA LEU A 288 -14.43 -6.49 15.06
C LEU A 288 -14.12 -5.10 15.59
N THR A 289 -12.92 -4.89 16.13
CA THR A 289 -12.46 -3.55 16.52
C THR A 289 -11.52 -3.00 15.46
N ILE A 290 -12.01 -2.04 14.67
CA ILE A 290 -11.32 -1.49 13.51
C ILE A 290 -10.77 -0.11 13.86
N ARG A 291 -9.47 0.12 13.66
CA ARG A 291 -8.88 1.45 13.80
C ARG A 291 -9.37 2.36 12.67
N CYS A 292 -9.90 3.53 13.03
CA CYS A 292 -10.25 4.58 12.07
C CYS A 292 -9.18 5.68 12.03
N ARG A 293 -9.21 6.51 10.98
CA ARG A 293 -8.49 7.78 10.93
C ARG A 293 -9.43 8.94 11.32
N GLY A 294 -8.88 9.95 11.98
CA GLY A 294 -9.63 11.12 12.45
C GLY A 294 -9.77 11.16 13.97
N ARG A 295 -10.83 11.79 14.46
CA ARG A 295 -11.23 11.79 15.88
C ARG A 295 -12.74 11.72 15.95
N TRP A 296 -13.27 11.02 16.95
CA TRP A 296 -14.70 11.08 17.21
C TRP A 296 -15.08 12.38 17.94
N ARG A 297 -16.16 13.01 17.51
CA ARG A 297 -16.83 14.13 18.15
C ARG A 297 -17.48 13.69 19.45
N GLY A 298 -17.36 14.54 20.46
CA GLY A 298 -17.97 14.33 21.77
C GLY A 298 -17.31 13.19 22.56
N GLN A 299 -18.03 12.74 23.58
CA GLN A 299 -17.58 11.61 24.41
C GLN A 299 -18.10 10.30 23.82
N VAL A 300 -17.19 9.42 23.43
CA VAL A 300 -17.50 8.05 23.00
C VAL A 300 -16.99 7.03 24.01
N PRO A 301 -17.60 5.83 24.10
CA PRO A 301 -17.15 4.76 24.99
C PRO A 301 -15.66 4.45 24.83
N LYS A 302 -15.00 4.11 25.94
CA LYS A 302 -13.58 3.71 25.94
C LYS A 302 -13.45 2.20 25.89
N GLN A 303 -12.70 1.69 24.92
CA GLN A 303 -12.32 0.28 24.83
C GLN A 303 -11.08 0.00 25.68
N LYS A 304 -11.09 -1.16 26.34
CA LYS A 304 -9.94 -1.63 27.14
C LYS A 304 -8.87 -2.26 26.25
N THR A 305 -9.28 -2.88 25.15
CA THR A 305 -8.41 -3.55 24.19
C THR A 305 -8.12 -2.64 23.00
N GLY A 306 -6.92 -2.78 22.44
CA GLY A 306 -6.54 -2.10 21.20
C GLY A 306 -7.33 -2.61 20.00
N PRO A 307 -7.18 -1.96 18.83
CA PRO A 307 -7.81 -2.42 17.60
C PRO A 307 -7.31 -3.81 17.22
N ASP A 308 -8.21 -4.67 16.79
CA ASP A 308 -7.89 -5.96 16.18
C ASP A 308 -7.48 -5.80 14.72
N PHE A 309 -8.10 -4.81 14.05
CA PHE A 309 -7.93 -4.58 12.63
C PHE A 309 -7.65 -3.11 12.30
N ARG A 310 -7.11 -2.86 11.12
CA ARG A 310 -6.92 -1.54 10.51
C ARG A 310 -7.40 -1.60 9.06
N VAL A 311 -7.80 -0.46 8.55
CA VAL A 311 -8.19 -0.27 7.15
C VAL A 311 -7.42 0.89 6.56
N THR A 312 -7.50 1.07 5.24
CA THR A 312 -6.96 2.25 4.58
C THR A 312 -7.69 3.50 5.09
N ASP A 313 -7.08 4.68 4.92
CA ASP A 313 -7.71 5.91 5.38
C ASP A 313 -9.00 6.22 4.63
N ALA A 314 -9.00 5.98 3.31
CA ALA A 314 -10.19 6.08 2.48
C ALA A 314 -11.27 5.13 3.00
N ASP A 315 -10.93 3.86 3.25
CA ASP A 315 -11.87 2.83 3.70
C ASP A 315 -12.39 3.11 5.10
N SER A 316 -11.56 3.67 5.99
CA SER A 316 -12.04 4.09 7.31
C SER A 316 -13.17 5.10 7.19
N ARG A 317 -13.04 6.09 6.31
CA ARG A 317 -14.08 7.11 6.10
C ARG A 317 -15.32 6.52 5.44
N ALA A 318 -15.14 5.68 4.43
CA ALA A 318 -16.26 5.04 3.74
C ALA A 318 -17.03 4.09 4.67
N LEU A 319 -16.36 3.31 5.52
CA LEU A 319 -17.04 2.48 6.53
C LEU A 319 -17.85 3.32 7.51
N VAL A 320 -17.28 4.44 7.99
CA VAL A 320 -18.00 5.37 8.88
C VAL A 320 -19.24 5.94 8.19
N GLU A 321 -19.16 6.24 6.91
CA GLU A 321 -20.29 6.71 6.11
C GLU A 321 -21.37 5.63 5.91
N GLU A 322 -20.98 4.42 5.49
CA GLU A 322 -21.90 3.30 5.27
C GLU A 322 -22.64 2.87 6.55
N PHE A 323 -22.00 3.01 7.72
CA PHE A 323 -22.65 2.76 9.01
C PHE A 323 -23.41 3.97 9.58
N GLY A 324 -23.50 5.09 8.84
CA GLY A 324 -24.25 6.28 9.27
C GLY A 324 -23.62 7.03 10.44
N LEU A 325 -22.30 6.92 10.64
CA LEU A 325 -21.56 7.50 11.76
C LEU A 325 -20.79 8.77 11.38
N THR A 326 -20.99 9.34 10.19
CA THR A 326 -20.28 10.53 9.69
C THR A 326 -20.42 11.73 10.61
N ALA A 327 -21.61 11.94 11.19
CA ALA A 327 -21.86 13.06 12.12
C ALA A 327 -21.01 12.98 13.39
N ASN A 328 -20.50 11.78 13.72
CA ASN A 328 -19.65 11.55 14.86
C ASN A 328 -18.16 11.74 14.55
N LEU A 329 -17.73 11.90 13.30
CA LEU A 329 -16.31 12.00 12.95
C LEU A 329 -15.91 13.46 12.71
N ASP A 330 -14.80 13.90 13.32
CA ASP A 330 -14.13 15.15 12.98
C ASP A 330 -13.36 15.01 11.67
N GLY A 331 -13.54 16.00 10.78
CA GLY A 331 -12.91 16.08 9.46
C GLY A 331 -11.41 16.28 9.50
#